data_AF-A0A0F8WKU9-F1
#
_entry.id   AF-A0A0F8WKU9-F1
#
_cell.length_a   1.000
_cell.length_b   1.000
_cell.length_c   1.000
_cell.angle_alpha   90.00
_cell.angle_beta   90.00
_cell.angle_gamma   90.00
#
_symmetry.space_group_name_H-M   'P 1'
#
loop_
_entity.id
_entity.type
_entity.pdbx_description
1 polymer ?
#
loop_
_entity_poly.entity_id
_entity_poly.type
_entity_poly.pdbx_seq_one_letter_code
_entity_poly.pdbx_strand_id
1 'polypeptide(L)'
;MTEKTELDISVEEVTHAVAEITKMDVVIAQLHQKYDKVIFEVDKPEGMTAAKEARKEVREPRYFIENLRKDGKRPILALGKQLDGRAAEMTERLMAIETPIHDSIKEEETRLERERQAKIDAEVKRVEDIQERIGKLRGWADDAVRENLPSDHLEQWIADIDAELIDESFDEFRDQAEDAKTATLARLREIHTATVEREAETAKIAAERAELEELRAAAEKRAA
;
A
#
# COMPACT_ATOMS: atom_id res chain seq x y z
N MET A 1 46.02 -29.25 -35.90
CA MET A 1 46.62 -28.34 -34.92
C MET A 1 45.49 -27.45 -34.44
N THR A 2 45.04 -27.61 -33.20
CA THR A 2 43.96 -26.79 -32.64
C THR A 2 44.52 -25.40 -32.39
N GLU A 3 43.92 -24.38 -33.02
CA GLU A 3 44.29 -22.99 -32.84
C GLU A 3 43.97 -22.57 -31.40
N LYS A 4 44.94 -21.98 -30.68
CA LYS A 4 44.73 -21.54 -29.29
C LYS A 4 43.73 -20.38 -29.27
N THR A 5 42.78 -20.41 -28.34
CA THR A 5 41.82 -19.33 -28.17
C THR A 5 42.47 -18.11 -27.50
N GLU A 6 41.85 -16.93 -27.65
CA GLU A 6 42.29 -15.70 -26.98
C GLU A 6 42.30 -15.84 -25.44
N LEU A 7 41.41 -16.67 -24.90
CA LEU A 7 41.40 -17.03 -23.48
C LEU A 7 42.62 -17.89 -23.12
N ASP A 8 42.96 -18.89 -23.94
CA ASP A 8 44.15 -19.73 -23.72
C ASP A 8 45.42 -18.87 -23.72
N ILE A 9 45.54 -17.92 -24.65
CA ILE A 9 46.66 -16.98 -24.71
C ILE A 9 46.70 -16.10 -23.45
N SER A 10 45.56 -15.56 -23.02
CA SER A 10 45.47 -14.72 -21.81
C SER A 10 45.87 -15.47 -20.54
N VAL A 11 45.44 -16.72 -20.40
CA VAL A 11 45.80 -17.59 -19.27
C VAL A 11 47.27 -17.96 -19.32
N GLU A 12 47.83 -18.18 -20.51
CA GLU A 12 49.26 -18.41 -20.71
C GLU A 12 50.10 -17.20 -20.31
N GLU A 13 49.69 -15.98 -20.65
CA GLU A 13 50.38 -14.75 -20.25
C GLU A 13 50.39 -14.56 -18.73
N VAL A 14 49.26 -14.81 -18.05
CA VAL A 14 49.19 -14.78 -16.57
C VAL A 14 50.09 -15.86 -15.96
N THR A 15 50.00 -17.09 -16.46
CA THR A 15 50.80 -18.22 -15.97
C THR A 15 52.29 -17.97 -16.16
N HIS A 16 52.68 -17.41 -17.31
CA HIS A 16 54.05 -17.03 -17.61
C HIS A 16 54.54 -15.94 -16.67
N ALA A 17 53.76 -14.87 -16.45
CA ALA A 17 54.13 -13.81 -15.52
C ALA A 17 54.31 -14.34 -14.09
N VAL A 18 53.46 -15.26 -13.63
CA VAL A 18 53.62 -15.92 -12.33
C VAL A 18 54.92 -16.71 -12.27
N ALA A 19 55.21 -17.52 -13.29
CA ALA A 19 56.44 -18.32 -13.35
C ALA A 19 57.70 -17.44 -13.33
N GLU A 20 57.73 -16.34 -14.08
CA GLU A 20 58.87 -15.40 -14.09
C GLU A 20 59.02 -14.66 -12.76
N ILE A 21 57.92 -14.28 -12.10
CA ILE A 21 57.96 -13.68 -10.76
C ILE A 21 58.49 -14.68 -9.74
N THR A 22 58.08 -15.95 -9.78
CA THR A 22 58.59 -16.99 -8.87
C THR A 22 60.09 -17.22 -9.03
N LYS A 23 60.65 -17.12 -10.26
CA LYS A 23 62.10 -17.19 -10.46
C LYS A 23 62.87 -16.09 -9.73
N MET A 24 62.23 -14.96 -9.39
CA MET A 24 62.87 -13.88 -8.63
C MET A 24 63.17 -14.26 -7.18
N ASP A 25 62.62 -15.35 -6.63
CA ASP A 25 62.96 -15.83 -5.29
C ASP A 25 64.47 -16.11 -5.15
N VAL A 26 65.09 -16.66 -6.20
CA VAL A 26 66.55 -16.90 -6.23
C VAL A 26 67.33 -15.59 -6.22
N VAL A 27 66.87 -14.60 -7.00
CA VAL A 27 67.49 -13.26 -7.05
C VAL A 27 67.36 -12.55 -5.71
N ILE A 28 66.21 -12.65 -5.06
CA ILE A 28 65.97 -12.10 -3.73
C ILE A 28 66.88 -12.77 -2.70
N ALA A 29 67.02 -14.10 -2.73
CA ALA A 29 67.92 -14.82 -1.83
C ALA A 29 69.39 -14.39 -2.01
N GLN A 30 69.83 -14.20 -3.26
CA GLN A 30 71.18 -13.71 -3.58
C GLN A 30 71.40 -12.28 -3.08
N LEU A 31 70.45 -11.37 -3.34
CA LEU A 31 70.52 -9.99 -2.85
C LEU A 31 70.49 -9.92 -1.32
N HIS A 32 69.67 -10.76 -0.70
CA HIS A 32 69.63 -10.91 0.75
C HIS A 32 71.00 -11.35 1.27
N GLN A 33 71.58 -12.43 0.75
CA GLN A 33 72.91 -12.89 1.17
C GLN A 33 74.00 -11.82 0.95
N LYS A 34 73.93 -11.10 -0.18
CA LYS A 34 74.91 -10.08 -0.56
C LYS A 34 74.90 -8.87 0.37
N TYR A 35 73.72 -8.47 0.84
CA TYR A 35 73.55 -7.26 1.65
C TYR A 35 73.18 -7.53 3.11
N ASP A 36 73.04 -8.80 3.51
CA ASP A 36 72.81 -9.19 4.91
C ASP A 36 73.98 -8.70 5.76
N LYS A 37 73.66 -8.00 6.84
CA LYS A 37 74.63 -7.42 7.79
C LYS A 37 75.65 -6.44 7.17
N VAL A 38 75.45 -5.99 5.94
CA VAL A 38 76.27 -4.93 5.35
C VAL A 38 75.85 -3.58 5.93
N ILE A 39 76.77 -2.91 6.63
CA ILE A 39 76.59 -1.56 7.13
C ILE A 39 77.33 -0.61 6.19
N PHE A 40 76.59 0.28 5.53
CA PHE A 40 77.18 1.32 4.69
C PHE A 40 77.48 2.57 5.53
N GLU A 41 78.74 3.02 5.57
CA GLU A 41 79.17 4.27 6.21
C GLU A 41 78.74 5.49 5.37
N VAL A 42 77.44 5.78 5.39
CA VAL A 42 76.80 6.80 4.53
C VAL A 42 77.19 8.24 4.86
N ASP A 43 77.86 8.47 5.98
CA ASP A 43 78.47 9.74 6.36
C ASP A 43 79.76 10.03 5.55
N LYS A 44 80.34 9.01 4.91
CA LYS A 44 81.47 9.15 3.98
C LYS A 44 81.00 9.11 2.51
N PRO A 45 81.61 9.89 1.60
CA PRO A 45 81.22 9.90 0.18
C PRO A 45 81.24 8.53 -0.50
N GLU A 46 82.22 7.69 -0.18
CA GLU A 46 82.35 6.34 -0.73
C GLU A 46 81.23 5.41 -0.25
N GLY A 47 80.94 5.40 1.06
CA GLY A 47 79.86 4.60 1.63
C GLY A 47 78.47 5.03 1.14
N MET A 48 78.25 6.33 0.92
CA MET A 48 77.02 6.83 0.31
C MET A 48 76.85 6.41 -1.16
N THR A 49 77.94 6.33 -1.91
CA THR A 49 77.92 5.85 -3.31
C THR A 49 77.58 4.36 -3.35
N ALA A 50 78.26 3.55 -2.55
CA ALA A 50 78.01 2.11 -2.43
C ALA A 50 76.56 1.80 -1.99
N ALA A 51 76.01 2.57 -1.04
CA ALA A 51 74.63 2.41 -0.60
C ALA A 51 73.60 2.73 -1.71
N LYS A 52 73.86 3.75 -2.53
CA LYS A 52 72.98 4.10 -3.66
C LYS A 52 73.00 3.02 -4.73
N GLU A 53 74.17 2.45 -5.01
CA GLU A 53 74.33 1.34 -5.97
C GLU A 53 73.61 0.08 -5.46
N ALA A 54 73.81 -0.30 -4.21
CA ALA A 54 73.09 -1.42 -3.59
C ALA A 54 71.57 -1.23 -3.65
N ARG A 55 71.09 -0.02 -3.32
CA ARG A 55 69.65 0.30 -3.43
C ARG A 55 69.15 0.22 -4.86
N LYS A 56 69.95 0.60 -5.85
CA LYS A 56 69.58 0.50 -7.27
C LYS A 56 69.44 -0.97 -7.66
N GLU A 57 70.42 -1.80 -7.30
CA GLU A 57 70.43 -3.25 -7.57
C GLU A 57 69.24 -3.96 -6.95
N VAL A 58 68.80 -3.58 -5.75
CA VAL A 58 67.58 -4.12 -5.13
C VAL A 58 66.30 -3.61 -5.79
N ARG A 59 66.28 -2.34 -6.25
CA ARG A 59 65.09 -1.73 -6.86
C ARG A 59 64.79 -2.28 -8.24
N GLU A 60 65.81 -2.66 -9.01
CA GLU A 60 65.63 -3.14 -10.39
C GLU A 60 64.75 -4.40 -10.47
N PRO A 61 65.03 -5.50 -9.73
CA PRO A 61 64.13 -6.66 -9.68
C PRO A 61 62.74 -6.31 -9.14
N ARG A 62 62.64 -5.40 -8.17
CA ARG A 62 61.34 -4.95 -7.65
C ARG A 62 60.47 -4.29 -8.73
N TYR A 63 61.06 -3.45 -9.57
CA TYR A 63 60.34 -2.83 -10.69
C TYR A 63 60.00 -3.85 -11.78
N PHE A 64 60.90 -4.79 -12.04
CA PHE A 64 60.67 -5.87 -13.00
C PHE A 64 59.46 -6.73 -12.62
N ILE A 65 59.35 -7.13 -11.34
CA ILE A 65 58.19 -7.87 -10.79
C ILE A 65 56.87 -7.10 -11.02
N GLU A 66 56.87 -5.80 -10.75
CA GLU A 66 55.67 -4.96 -10.93
C GLU A 66 55.24 -4.89 -12.40
N ASN A 67 56.21 -4.78 -13.32
CA ASN A 67 55.93 -4.74 -14.76
C ASN A 67 55.37 -6.09 -15.24
N LEU A 68 55.98 -7.22 -14.86
CA LEU A 68 55.47 -8.56 -15.17
C LEU A 68 54.03 -8.73 -14.67
N ARG A 69 53.72 -8.26 -13.46
CA ARG A 69 52.34 -8.33 -12.92
C ARG A 69 51.36 -7.53 -13.78
N LYS A 70 51.72 -6.30 -14.16
CA LYS A 70 50.85 -5.43 -14.96
C LYS A 70 50.63 -6.00 -16.36
N ASP A 71 51.70 -6.43 -17.02
CA ASP A 71 51.63 -6.98 -18.37
C ASP A 71 50.85 -8.30 -18.39
N GLY A 72 51.14 -9.23 -17.47
CA GLY A 72 50.41 -10.50 -17.39
C GLY A 72 48.93 -10.34 -17.03
N LYS A 73 48.55 -9.34 -16.22
CA LYS A 73 47.13 -9.06 -15.90
C LYS A 73 46.38 -8.28 -16.98
N ARG A 74 47.08 -7.60 -17.89
CA ARG A 74 46.46 -6.76 -18.92
C ARG A 74 45.42 -7.50 -19.79
N PRO A 75 45.70 -8.69 -20.36
CA PRO A 75 44.74 -9.38 -21.23
C PRO A 75 43.46 -9.81 -20.48
N ILE A 76 43.59 -10.42 -19.31
CA ILE A 76 42.44 -10.92 -18.53
C ILE A 76 41.55 -9.78 -18.04
N LEU A 77 42.14 -8.63 -17.70
CA LEU A 77 41.37 -7.43 -17.34
C LEU A 77 40.64 -6.83 -18.55
N ALA A 78 41.22 -6.91 -19.74
CA ALA A 78 40.55 -6.47 -20.97
C ALA A 78 39.34 -7.36 -21.28
N LEU A 79 39.51 -8.69 -21.19
CA LEU A 79 38.40 -9.65 -21.34
C LEU A 79 37.30 -9.43 -20.31
N GLY A 80 37.64 -9.21 -19.04
CA GLY A 80 36.67 -8.89 -17.99
C GLY A 80 35.83 -7.64 -18.31
N LYS A 81 36.48 -6.56 -18.77
CA LYS A 81 35.78 -5.34 -19.17
C LYS A 81 34.84 -5.55 -20.38
N GLN A 82 35.25 -6.38 -21.34
CA GLN A 82 34.39 -6.71 -22.48
C GLN A 82 33.17 -7.51 -22.04
N LEU A 83 33.35 -8.48 -21.14
CA LEU A 83 32.24 -9.25 -20.56
C LEU A 83 31.25 -8.34 -19.83
N ASP A 84 31.74 -7.48 -18.94
CA ASP A 84 30.90 -6.54 -18.18
C ASP A 84 30.13 -5.60 -19.11
N GLY A 85 30.81 -5.04 -20.12
CA GLY A 85 30.17 -4.18 -21.11
C GLY A 85 29.09 -4.90 -21.91
N ARG A 86 29.38 -6.14 -22.35
CA ARG A 86 28.41 -6.95 -23.10
C ARG A 86 27.20 -7.34 -22.24
N ALA A 87 27.43 -7.70 -20.99
CA ALA A 87 26.36 -8.02 -20.05
C ALA A 87 25.46 -6.80 -19.79
N ALA A 88 26.04 -5.62 -19.59
CA ALA A 88 25.30 -4.38 -19.42
C ALA A 88 24.43 -4.06 -20.65
N GLU A 89 24.99 -4.16 -21.87
CA GLU A 89 24.24 -3.95 -23.12
C GLU A 89 23.06 -4.94 -23.26
N MET A 90 23.27 -6.21 -22.94
CA MET A 90 22.19 -7.22 -23.00
C MET A 90 21.09 -6.95 -21.98
N THR A 91 21.47 -6.60 -20.75
CA THR A 91 20.51 -6.22 -19.70
C THR A 91 19.70 -5.01 -20.12
N GLU A 92 20.33 -3.95 -20.63
CA GLU A 92 19.63 -2.76 -21.10
C GLU A 92 18.63 -3.09 -22.21
N ARG A 93 19.02 -3.92 -23.18
CA ARG A 93 18.13 -4.37 -24.26
C ARG A 93 16.96 -5.22 -23.77
N LEU A 94 17.18 -6.07 -22.77
CA LEU A 94 16.11 -6.86 -22.16
C LEU A 94 15.15 -5.97 -21.36
N MET A 95 15.67 -5.02 -20.59
CA MET A 95 14.86 -4.06 -19.84
C MET A 95 13.99 -3.22 -20.77
N ALA A 96 14.51 -2.79 -21.92
CA ALA A 96 13.73 -2.06 -22.92
C ALA A 96 12.51 -2.86 -23.45
N ILE A 97 12.55 -4.19 -23.37
CA ILE A 97 11.43 -5.09 -23.72
C ILE A 97 10.54 -5.33 -22.49
N GLU A 98 11.13 -5.60 -21.33
CA GLU A 98 10.41 -5.98 -20.11
C GLU A 98 9.62 -4.82 -19.51
N THR A 99 10.22 -3.63 -19.41
CA THR A 99 9.59 -2.47 -18.77
C THR A 99 8.21 -2.12 -19.33
N PRO A 100 8.01 -1.95 -20.67
CA PRO A 100 6.68 -1.66 -21.19
C PRO A 100 5.68 -2.81 -20.96
N ILE A 101 6.13 -4.07 -20.93
CA ILE A 101 5.25 -5.22 -20.61
C ILE A 101 4.80 -5.14 -19.15
N HIS A 102 5.75 -4.90 -18.23
CA HIS A 102 5.46 -4.74 -16.81
C HIS A 102 4.48 -3.60 -16.54
N ASP A 103 4.73 -2.43 -17.15
CA ASP A 103 3.86 -1.26 -16.99
C ASP A 103 2.45 -1.53 -17.53
N SER A 104 2.33 -2.20 -18.68
CA SER A 104 1.02 -2.58 -19.26
C SER A 104 0.24 -3.54 -18.34
N ILE A 105 0.92 -4.53 -17.76
CA ILE A 105 0.31 -5.46 -16.79
C ILE A 105 -0.22 -4.69 -15.59
N LYS A 106 0.61 -3.82 -15.02
CA LYS A 106 0.26 -3.04 -13.82
C LYS A 106 -0.92 -2.10 -14.07
N GLU A 107 -0.97 -1.46 -15.24
CA GLU A 107 -2.09 -0.60 -15.63
C GLU A 107 -3.40 -1.40 -15.70
N GLU A 108 -3.36 -2.58 -16.32
CA GLU A 108 -4.53 -3.45 -16.47
C GLU A 108 -5.00 -4.03 -15.13
N GLU A 109 -4.08 -4.51 -14.28
CA GLU A 109 -4.41 -4.95 -12.91
C GLU A 109 -5.08 -3.82 -12.11
N THR A 110 -4.55 -2.61 -12.23
CA THR A 110 -5.13 -1.42 -11.59
C THR A 110 -6.51 -1.07 -12.15
N ARG A 111 -6.77 -1.30 -13.44
CA ARG A 111 -8.09 -1.12 -14.06
C ARG A 111 -9.09 -2.16 -13.55
N LEU A 112 -8.71 -3.43 -13.56
CA LEU A 112 -9.55 -4.53 -13.10
C LEU A 112 -9.91 -4.40 -11.62
N GLU A 113 -8.96 -4.00 -10.78
CA GLU A 113 -9.23 -3.77 -9.36
C GLU A 113 -10.16 -2.58 -9.14
N ARG A 114 -10.00 -1.48 -9.90
CA ARG A 114 -10.95 -0.35 -9.87
C ARG A 114 -12.36 -0.76 -10.29
N GLU A 115 -12.50 -1.56 -11.35
CA GLU A 115 -13.80 -2.07 -11.80
C GLU A 115 -14.42 -3.01 -10.78
N ARG A 116 -13.61 -3.86 -10.14
CA ARG A 116 -14.06 -4.75 -9.06
C ARG A 116 -14.55 -3.95 -7.87
N GLN A 117 -13.77 -2.98 -7.40
CA GLN A 117 -14.14 -2.13 -6.27
C GLN A 117 -15.39 -1.31 -6.59
N ALA A 118 -15.51 -0.74 -7.79
CA ALA A 118 -16.70 -0.01 -8.20
C ALA A 118 -17.97 -0.88 -8.20
N LYS A 119 -17.88 -2.16 -8.58
CA LYS A 119 -19.01 -3.10 -8.48
C LYS A 119 -19.37 -3.41 -7.03
N ILE A 120 -18.38 -3.60 -6.17
CA ILE A 120 -18.60 -3.83 -4.74
C ILE A 120 -19.24 -2.59 -4.11
N ASP A 121 -18.71 -1.40 -4.37
CA ASP A 121 -19.24 -0.14 -3.83
C ASP A 121 -20.66 0.14 -4.33
N ALA A 122 -20.95 -0.15 -5.60
CA ALA A 122 -22.30 -0.03 -6.15
C ALA A 122 -23.29 -1.00 -5.47
N GLU A 123 -22.86 -2.23 -5.19
CA GLU A 123 -23.68 -3.23 -4.52
C GLU A 123 -23.90 -2.91 -3.05
N VAL A 124 -22.84 -2.49 -2.34
CA VAL A 124 -22.94 -2.01 -0.95
C VAL A 124 -23.92 -0.84 -0.88
N LYS A 125 -23.77 0.14 -1.77
CA LYS A 125 -24.68 1.28 -1.83
C LYS A 125 -26.13 0.87 -2.12
N ARG A 126 -26.35 -0.06 -3.07
CA ARG A 126 -27.69 -0.59 -3.35
C ARG A 126 -28.31 -1.19 -2.10
N VAL A 127 -27.57 -2.04 -1.38
CA VAL A 127 -28.05 -2.68 -0.15
C VAL A 127 -28.31 -1.64 0.95
N GLU A 128 -27.40 -0.68 1.14
CA GLU A 128 -27.55 0.41 2.12
C GLU A 128 -28.79 1.27 1.83
N ASP A 129 -29.00 1.68 0.57
CA ASP A 129 -30.16 2.48 0.15
C ASP A 129 -31.47 1.72 0.43
N ILE A 130 -31.52 0.41 0.16
CA ILE A 130 -32.69 -0.44 0.45
C ILE A 130 -32.91 -0.55 1.97
N GLN A 131 -31.85 -0.83 2.73
CA GLN A 131 -31.94 -0.95 4.19
C GLN A 131 -32.33 0.37 4.85
N GLU A 132 -31.89 1.52 4.34
CA GLU A 132 -32.30 2.83 4.83
C GLU A 132 -33.79 3.07 4.60
N ARG A 133 -34.33 2.71 3.42
CA ARG A 133 -35.78 2.79 3.14
C ARG A 133 -36.59 1.92 4.10
N ILE A 134 -36.14 0.70 4.35
CA ILE A 134 -36.78 -0.22 5.33
C ILE A 134 -36.67 0.37 6.74
N GLY A 135 -35.52 0.93 7.11
CA GLY A 135 -35.31 1.60 8.39
C GLY A 135 -36.25 2.79 8.59
N LYS A 136 -36.44 3.60 7.55
CA LYS A 136 -37.42 4.71 7.55
C LYS A 136 -38.83 4.18 7.80
N LEU A 137 -39.27 3.13 7.12
CA LEU A 137 -40.58 2.50 7.36
C LEU A 137 -40.77 2.12 8.83
N ARG A 138 -39.74 1.56 9.48
CA ARG A 138 -39.80 1.21 10.91
C ARG A 138 -39.86 2.45 11.81
N GLY A 139 -39.17 3.53 11.44
CA GLY A 139 -39.03 4.75 12.24
C GLY A 139 -40.32 5.56 12.40
N TRP A 140 -41.29 5.47 11.48
CA TRP A 140 -42.54 6.25 11.55
C TRP A 140 -43.30 6.07 12.87
N ALA A 141 -43.33 4.85 13.41
CA ALA A 141 -44.02 4.58 14.68
C ALA A 141 -43.30 5.23 15.87
N ASP A 142 -41.98 5.25 15.86
CA ASP A 142 -41.18 5.90 16.91
C ASP A 142 -41.29 7.44 16.81
N ASP A 143 -41.26 7.97 15.58
CA ASP A 143 -41.43 9.40 15.31
C ASP A 143 -42.81 9.89 15.75
N ALA A 144 -43.87 9.12 15.47
CA ALA A 144 -45.23 9.42 15.92
C ALA A 144 -45.34 9.59 17.45
N VAL A 145 -44.67 8.73 18.20
CA VAL A 145 -44.62 8.82 19.67
C VAL A 145 -43.76 10.01 20.12
N ARG A 146 -42.58 10.16 19.53
CA ARG A 146 -41.61 11.21 19.89
C ARG A 146 -42.19 12.60 19.67
N GLU A 147 -42.91 12.79 18.58
CA GLU A 147 -43.52 14.07 18.19
C GLU A 147 -44.90 14.28 18.82
N ASN A 148 -45.43 13.25 19.50
CA ASN A 148 -46.76 13.25 20.12
C ASN A 148 -47.84 13.75 19.15
N LEU A 149 -47.91 13.10 17.98
CA LEU A 149 -48.84 13.48 16.92
C LEU A 149 -50.31 13.35 17.38
N PRO A 150 -51.18 14.28 16.95
CA PRO A 150 -52.63 14.17 17.15
C PRO A 150 -53.23 13.06 16.27
N SER A 151 -54.46 12.64 16.60
CA SER A 151 -55.14 11.53 15.93
C SER A 151 -55.31 11.73 14.41
N ASP A 152 -55.66 12.93 13.97
CA ASP A 152 -55.85 13.25 12.55
C ASP A 152 -54.57 13.07 11.70
N HIS A 153 -53.42 13.49 12.24
CA HIS A 153 -52.13 13.30 11.57
C HIS A 153 -51.70 11.83 11.54
N LEU A 154 -51.98 11.09 12.62
CA LEU A 154 -51.72 9.65 12.68
C LEU A 154 -52.57 8.88 11.65
N GLU A 155 -53.83 9.27 11.46
CA GLU A 155 -54.71 8.67 10.44
C GLU A 155 -54.15 8.89 9.02
N GLN A 156 -53.66 10.10 8.73
CA GLN A 156 -53.01 10.40 7.45
C GLN A 156 -51.74 9.55 7.25
N TRP A 157 -50.87 9.47 8.25
CA TRP A 157 -49.64 8.66 8.17
C TRP A 157 -49.94 7.17 7.96
N ILE A 158 -50.97 6.63 8.62
CA ILE A 158 -51.41 5.25 8.42
C ILE A 158 -51.86 5.06 6.96
N ALA A 159 -52.65 5.98 6.41
CA ALA A 159 -53.13 5.89 5.03
C ALA A 159 -51.97 5.98 4.02
N ASP A 160 -51.01 6.88 4.24
CA ASP A 160 -49.85 7.07 3.37
C ASP A 160 -48.97 5.82 3.34
N ILE A 161 -48.65 5.25 4.51
CA ILE A 161 -47.86 4.02 4.59
C ILE A 161 -48.63 2.83 4.01
N ASP A 162 -49.94 2.72 4.24
CA ASP A 162 -50.77 1.64 3.70
C ASP A 162 -50.81 1.68 2.15
N ALA A 163 -50.78 2.88 1.57
CA ALA A 163 -50.72 3.08 0.12
C ALA A 163 -49.34 2.79 -0.51
N GLU A 164 -48.24 2.89 0.25
CA GLU A 164 -46.87 2.64 -0.24
C GLU A 164 -46.72 1.18 -0.73
N LEU A 165 -46.43 0.96 -2.02
CA LEU A 165 -46.25 -0.39 -2.56
C LEU A 165 -44.83 -0.88 -2.32
N ILE A 166 -44.71 -2.05 -1.68
CA ILE A 166 -43.44 -2.78 -1.64
C ILE A 166 -43.33 -3.59 -2.94
N ASP A 167 -42.55 -3.07 -3.88
CA ASP A 167 -42.39 -3.60 -5.22
C ASP A 167 -41.01 -4.25 -5.43
N GLU A 168 -40.68 -4.52 -6.69
CA GLU A 168 -39.40 -5.14 -7.09
C GLU A 168 -38.18 -4.27 -6.73
N SER A 169 -38.35 -2.99 -6.40
CA SER A 169 -37.23 -2.09 -6.02
C SER A 169 -36.57 -2.44 -4.69
N PHE A 170 -37.14 -3.36 -3.91
CA PHE A 170 -36.55 -3.89 -2.67
C PHE A 170 -35.75 -5.18 -2.90
N ASP A 171 -35.74 -5.72 -4.12
CA ASP A 171 -35.00 -6.91 -4.52
C ASP A 171 -35.14 -8.06 -3.49
N GLU A 172 -34.02 -8.60 -2.99
CA GLU A 172 -33.99 -9.69 -2.01
C GLU A 172 -34.51 -9.32 -0.61
N PHE A 173 -34.74 -8.02 -0.35
CA PHE A 173 -35.24 -7.51 0.92
C PHE A 173 -36.74 -7.22 0.93
N ARG A 174 -37.46 -7.63 -0.13
CA ARG A 174 -38.91 -7.43 -0.24
C ARG A 174 -39.68 -7.93 0.98
N ASP A 175 -39.41 -9.16 1.42
CA ASP A 175 -40.08 -9.74 2.60
C ASP A 175 -39.79 -8.91 3.86
N GLN A 176 -38.56 -8.45 4.05
CA GLN A 176 -38.19 -7.60 5.19
C GLN A 176 -38.89 -6.24 5.16
N ALA A 177 -39.12 -5.70 3.97
CA ALA A 177 -39.84 -4.44 3.76
C ALA A 177 -41.35 -4.60 4.00
N GLU A 178 -41.96 -5.70 3.53
CA GLU A 178 -43.36 -6.03 3.82
C GLU A 178 -43.59 -6.26 5.32
N ASP A 179 -42.69 -6.98 5.99
CA ASP A 179 -42.73 -7.17 7.44
C ASP A 179 -42.60 -5.83 8.18
N ALA A 180 -41.66 -4.98 7.78
CA ALA A 180 -41.48 -3.65 8.37
C ALA A 180 -42.74 -2.80 8.21
N LYS A 181 -43.31 -2.73 7.01
CA LYS A 181 -44.55 -2.00 6.75
C LYS A 181 -45.69 -2.51 7.61
N THR A 182 -45.88 -3.83 7.66
CA THR A 182 -46.95 -4.47 8.44
C THR A 182 -46.83 -4.17 9.93
N ALA A 183 -45.61 -4.31 10.49
CA ALA A 183 -45.35 -4.03 11.89
C ALA A 183 -45.56 -2.55 12.24
N THR A 184 -45.10 -1.63 11.39
CA THR A 184 -45.29 -0.19 11.57
C THR A 184 -46.77 0.18 11.54
N LEU A 185 -47.54 -0.31 10.56
CA LEU A 185 -48.97 -0.05 10.47
C LEU A 185 -49.74 -0.56 11.68
N ALA A 186 -49.42 -1.77 12.16
CA ALA A 186 -50.00 -2.29 13.39
C ALA A 186 -49.73 -1.36 14.57
N ARG A 187 -48.47 -0.93 14.73
CA ARG A 187 -48.07 -0.05 15.83
C ARG A 187 -48.70 1.35 15.75
N LEU A 188 -48.74 1.96 14.58
CA LEU A 188 -49.38 3.26 14.38
C LEU A 188 -50.88 3.19 14.67
N ARG A 189 -51.57 2.12 14.27
CA ARG A 189 -53.00 1.90 14.57
C ARG A 189 -53.26 1.79 16.08
N GLU A 190 -52.36 1.14 16.83
CA GLU A 190 -52.42 1.12 18.30
C GLU A 190 -52.26 2.53 18.90
N ILE A 191 -51.24 3.28 18.44
CA ILE A 191 -50.98 4.65 18.91
C ILE A 191 -52.15 5.59 18.58
N HIS A 192 -52.70 5.49 17.37
CA HIS A 192 -53.87 6.24 16.93
C HIS A 192 -55.07 5.98 17.83
N THR A 193 -55.38 4.70 18.09
CA THR A 193 -56.51 4.31 18.95
C THR A 193 -56.36 4.90 20.36
N ALA A 194 -55.18 4.76 20.98
CA ALA A 194 -54.90 5.33 22.30
C ALA A 194 -54.98 6.87 22.30
N THR A 195 -54.57 7.51 21.20
CA THR A 195 -54.60 8.96 21.05
C THR A 195 -56.03 9.49 20.92
N VAL A 196 -56.88 8.83 20.13
CA VAL A 196 -58.31 9.16 20.00
C VAL A 196 -59.01 9.06 21.36
N GLU A 197 -58.77 7.98 22.12
CA GLU A 197 -59.35 7.80 23.45
C GLU A 197 -58.91 8.92 24.41
N ARG A 198 -57.62 9.26 24.41
CA ARG A 198 -57.06 10.35 25.23
C ARG A 198 -57.66 11.71 24.87
N GLU A 199 -57.81 12.00 23.57
CA GLU A 199 -58.37 13.26 23.07
C GLU A 199 -59.86 13.38 23.42
N ALA A 200 -60.65 12.31 23.24
CA ALA A 200 -62.05 12.27 23.61
C ALA A 200 -62.25 12.52 25.12
N GLU A 201 -61.41 11.91 25.95
CA GLU A 201 -61.47 12.07 27.40
C GLU A 201 -61.08 13.49 27.82
N THR A 202 -60.07 14.06 27.16
CA THR A 202 -59.67 15.46 27.37
C THR A 202 -60.80 16.42 26.98
N ALA A 203 -61.49 16.16 25.87
CA ALA A 203 -62.63 16.96 25.42
C ALA A 203 -63.82 16.87 26.39
N LYS A 204 -64.15 15.68 26.91
CA LYS A 204 -65.18 15.51 27.95
C LYS A 204 -64.85 16.31 29.21
N ILE A 205 -63.62 16.18 29.71
CA ILE A 205 -63.16 16.92 30.90
C ILE A 205 -63.22 18.43 30.67
N ALA A 206 -62.85 18.91 29.48
CA ALA A 206 -62.94 20.33 29.14
C ALA A 206 -64.39 20.83 29.09
N ALA A 207 -65.32 20.05 28.50
CA ALA A 207 -66.74 20.36 28.47
C ALA A 207 -67.36 20.39 29.87
N GLU A 208 -67.09 19.37 30.70
CA GLU A 208 -67.54 19.32 32.10
C GLU A 208 -67.03 20.52 32.91
N ARG A 209 -65.77 20.94 32.70
CA ARG A 209 -65.22 22.13 33.36
C ARG A 209 -65.91 23.42 32.90
N ALA A 210 -66.18 23.56 31.61
CA ALA A 210 -66.88 24.73 31.07
C ALA A 210 -68.32 24.83 31.62
N GLU A 211 -69.06 23.71 31.66
CA GLU A 211 -70.40 23.66 32.24
C GLU A 211 -70.41 24.03 33.74
N LEU A 212 -69.45 23.51 34.52
CA LEU A 212 -69.29 23.83 35.93
C LEU A 212 -68.97 25.32 36.15
N GLU A 213 -68.15 25.93 35.29
CA GLU A 213 -67.85 27.36 35.33
C GLU A 213 -69.09 28.21 35.01
N GLU A 214 -69.87 27.84 33.99
CA GLU A 214 -71.12 28.54 33.65
C GLU A 214 -72.16 28.45 34.79
N LEU A 215 -72.33 27.28 35.40
CA LEU A 215 -73.21 27.11 36.56
C LEU A 215 -72.79 27.96 37.76
N ARG A 216 -71.48 28.07 38.02
CA ARG A 216 -70.94 28.95 39.08
C ARG A 216 -71.23 30.41 38.79
N ALA A 217 -70.97 30.87 37.57
CA ALA A 217 -71.24 32.25 37.15
C ALA A 217 -72.74 32.59 37.21
N ALA A 218 -73.61 31.64 36.86
CA ALA A 218 -75.07 31.82 36.95
C ALA A 218 -75.57 31.85 38.40
N ALA A 219 -74.98 31.05 39.30
CA ALA A 219 -75.30 31.06 40.72
C ALA A 219 -74.86 32.37 41.40
N GLU A 220 -73.66 32.87 41.07
CA GLU A 220 -73.16 34.16 41.57
C GLU A 220 -74.04 35.33 41.11
N LYS A 221 -74.52 35.33 39.85
CA LYS A 221 -75.47 36.35 39.36
C LYS A 221 -76.84 36.31 40.01
N ARG A 222 -77.27 35.19 40.59
CA ARG A 222 -78.55 35.06 41.31
C ARG A 222 -78.45 35.45 42.79
N ALA A 223 -77.24 35.50 43.33
CA ALA A 223 -76.98 35.85 44.72
C ALA A 223 -76.60 37.33 44.92
N ALA A 224 -76.47 38.10 43.83
CA ALA A 224 -76.25 39.54 43.79
C ALA A 224 -77.55 40.30 43.45
#